data_AF-A0A354HU00-F1
#
_entry.id   AF-A0A354HU00-F1
#
_cell.length_a   1.000
_cell.length_b   1.000
_cell.length_c   1.000
_cell.angle_alpha   90.00
_cell.angle_beta   90.00
_cell.angle_gamma   90.00
#
_symmetry.space_group_name_H-M   'P 1'
#
loop_
_entity.id
_entity.type
_entity.pdbx_description
1 polymer ?
#
loop_
_entity_poly.entity_id
_entity_poly.type
_entity_poly.pdbx_seq_one_letter_code
_entity_poly.pdbx_strand_id
1 'polypeptide(L)'
;KIGYEEDYVYSVPLEFTLVDSGALDTKGGVFMEVLDTETLPVLTDYNLNFLNQYSDSLLLYIQGAKVSTVQRNDTTIRIYAEDDPGFQVVAVDTGLLLPGKNTVRLIDSASLQVITQLIFMVSK
;
A
#
# COMPACT_ATOMS: atom_id res chain seq x y z
N LYS A 1 -15.52 -11.81 16.00
CA LYS A 1 -16.52 -11.44 14.97
C LYS A 1 -15.84 -10.45 14.06
N ILE A 2 -15.47 -10.87 12.86
CA ILE A 2 -14.83 -10.01 11.85
C ILE A 2 -15.98 -9.17 11.29
N GLY A 3 -15.98 -7.88 11.58
CA GLY A 3 -17.07 -6.97 11.27
C GLY A 3 -17.19 -6.79 9.76
N TYR A 4 -18.39 -7.02 9.23
CA TYR A 4 -18.76 -6.54 7.91
C TYR A 4 -18.75 -5.01 7.93
N GLU A 5 -18.11 -4.39 6.94
CA GLU A 5 -17.96 -2.93 6.87
C GLU A 5 -19.29 -2.26 6.52
N GLU A 6 -19.88 -1.56 7.49
CA GLU A 6 -21.06 -0.69 7.30
C GLU A 6 -20.69 0.81 7.22
N ASP A 7 -19.42 1.17 7.04
CA ASP A 7 -18.99 2.58 6.92
C ASP A 7 -18.83 3.01 5.44
N TYR A 8 -19.93 3.02 4.68
CA TYR A 8 -20.01 3.56 3.31
C TYR A 8 -20.34 5.06 3.31
N VAL A 9 -19.58 5.86 4.05
CA VAL A 9 -19.82 7.32 4.10
C VAL A 9 -18.54 8.05 3.68
N TYR A 10 -18.37 8.16 2.36
CA TYR A 10 -17.35 8.90 1.60
C TYR A 10 -15.92 8.31 1.59
N SER A 11 -15.64 7.49 0.59
CA SER A 11 -14.27 7.25 0.14
C SER A 11 -13.96 8.06 -1.12
N VAL A 12 -12.79 8.69 -1.16
CA VAL A 12 -12.31 9.45 -2.32
C VAL A 12 -11.30 8.58 -3.07
N PRO A 13 -11.49 8.30 -4.37
CA PRO A 13 -10.48 7.64 -5.19
C PRO A 13 -9.18 8.46 -5.17
N LEU A 14 -8.06 7.78 -4.96
CA LEU A 14 -6.73 8.39 -5.03
C LEU A 14 -6.01 7.87 -6.27
N GLU A 15 -5.26 8.76 -6.92
CA GLU A 15 -4.26 8.34 -7.87
C GLU A 15 -3.09 7.68 -7.13
N PHE A 16 -2.54 6.63 -7.74
CA PHE A 16 -1.32 5.98 -7.29
C PHE A 16 -0.42 5.75 -8.50
N THR A 17 0.88 5.72 -8.26
CA THR A 17 1.85 5.40 -9.31
C THR A 17 2.36 3.99 -9.10
N LEU A 18 2.20 3.14 -10.11
CA LEU A 18 2.97 1.90 -10.19
C LEU A 18 4.41 2.26 -10.52
N VAL A 19 5.29 2.11 -9.55
CA VAL A 19 6.70 2.45 -9.69
C VAL A 19 7.48 1.31 -10.33
N ASP A 20 7.20 0.09 -9.88
CA ASP A 20 7.79 -1.11 -10.44
C ASP A 20 6.89 -2.33 -10.20
N SER A 21 7.11 -3.38 -10.98
CA SER A 21 6.51 -4.69 -10.78
C SER A 21 7.36 -5.79 -11.39
N GLY A 22 7.35 -6.97 -10.79
CA GLY A 22 8.06 -8.12 -11.32
C GLY A 22 7.42 -9.43 -10.91
N ALA A 23 7.88 -10.51 -11.54
CA ALA A 23 7.52 -11.85 -11.13
C ALA A 23 8.23 -12.20 -9.81
N LEU A 24 7.54 -12.92 -8.94
CA LEU A 24 8.14 -13.58 -7.78
C LEU A 24 7.96 -15.08 -7.95
N ASP A 25 9.06 -15.82 -7.80
CA ASP A 25 9.00 -17.29 -7.79
C ASP A 25 8.60 -17.85 -6.41
N THR A 26 8.31 -16.98 -5.44
CA THR A 26 7.97 -17.37 -4.07
C THR A 26 6.48 -17.61 -3.89
N LYS A 27 6.13 -18.82 -3.42
CA LYS A 27 4.78 -19.20 -2.95
C LYS A 27 4.42 -18.60 -1.58
N GLY A 28 4.73 -17.31 -1.38
CA GLY A 28 4.41 -16.59 -0.16
C GLY A 28 2.94 -16.18 -0.11
N GLY A 29 2.42 -15.87 1.08
CA GLY A 29 1.13 -15.21 1.22
C GLY A 29 1.19 -13.74 0.78
N VAL A 30 0.02 -13.14 0.59
CA VAL A 30 -0.10 -11.71 0.27
C VAL A 30 0.46 -10.86 1.42
N PHE A 31 1.30 -9.89 1.09
CA PHE A 31 2.03 -9.07 2.05
C PHE A 31 2.20 -7.64 1.56
N MET A 32 2.29 -6.68 2.50
CA MET A 32 2.54 -5.26 2.23
C MET A 32 3.43 -4.65 3.30
N GLU A 33 4.44 -3.88 2.89
CA GLU A 33 5.37 -3.15 3.76
C GLU A 33 5.76 -1.79 3.16
N VAL A 34 6.16 -0.85 4.03
CA VAL A 34 6.65 0.45 3.62
C VAL A 34 8.13 0.32 3.21
N LEU A 35 8.46 0.83 2.03
CA LEU A 35 9.84 0.94 1.61
C LEU A 35 10.51 2.14 2.28
N ASP A 36 11.57 1.87 3.02
CA ASP A 36 12.43 2.83 3.67
C ASP A 36 13.91 2.47 3.43
N THR A 37 14.83 3.20 4.05
CA THR A 37 16.27 2.97 3.87
C THR A 37 16.75 1.59 4.32
N GLU A 38 16.00 0.93 5.21
CA GLU A 38 16.32 -0.39 5.76
C GLU A 38 15.68 -1.51 4.93
N THR A 39 14.42 -1.35 4.52
CA THR A 39 13.65 -2.38 3.79
C THR A 39 13.93 -2.41 2.29
N LEU A 40 14.23 -1.27 1.66
CA LEU A 40 14.53 -1.16 0.23
C LEU A 40 15.60 -2.17 -0.26
N PRO A 41 16.81 -2.24 0.33
CA PRO A 41 17.84 -3.16 -0.14
C PRO A 41 17.50 -4.64 0.12
N VAL A 42 16.61 -4.94 1.07
CA VAL A 42 16.22 -6.31 1.41
C VAL A 42 15.20 -6.86 0.41
N LEU A 43 14.32 -6.01 -0.11
CA LEU A 43 13.16 -6.45 -0.88
C LEU A 43 13.26 -6.19 -2.39
N THR A 44 14.08 -5.24 -2.83
CA THR A 44 13.97 -4.70 -4.21
C THR A 44 15.29 -4.52 -4.96
N ASP A 45 16.43 -4.78 -4.31
CA ASP A 45 17.78 -4.49 -4.84
C ASP A 45 17.98 -3.03 -5.32
N TYR A 46 17.09 -2.10 -4.94
CA TYR A 46 17.13 -0.71 -5.39
C TYR A 46 18.17 0.14 -4.65
N ASN A 47 18.64 1.19 -5.32
CA ASN A 47 19.51 2.20 -4.71
C ASN A 47 18.71 3.19 -3.86
N LEU A 48 19.34 3.79 -2.84
CA LEU A 48 18.68 4.79 -1.99
C LEU A 48 18.20 6.05 -2.75
N ASN A 49 18.80 6.35 -3.91
CA ASN A 49 18.35 7.46 -4.76
C ASN A 49 16.93 7.24 -5.30
N PHE A 50 16.44 6.00 -5.31
CA PHE A 50 15.06 5.67 -5.63
C PHE A 50 14.07 6.31 -4.64
N LEU A 51 14.30 6.21 -3.33
CA LEU A 51 13.44 6.82 -2.32
C LEU A 51 13.38 8.35 -2.49
N ASN A 52 14.51 8.96 -2.86
CA ASN A 52 14.59 10.41 -3.08
C ASN A 52 13.75 10.89 -4.27
N GLN A 53 13.49 10.04 -5.28
CA GLN A 53 12.62 10.39 -6.42
C GLN A 53 11.15 10.45 -6.03
N TYR A 54 10.78 9.78 -4.94
CA TYR A 54 9.43 9.68 -4.40
C TYR A 54 9.36 10.23 -2.98
N SER A 55 10.15 11.28 -2.68
CA SER A 55 10.29 11.84 -1.32
C SER A 55 8.98 12.35 -0.72
N ASP A 56 8.03 12.72 -1.56
CA ASP A 56 6.69 13.17 -1.18
C ASP A 56 5.66 12.02 -1.28
N SER A 57 6.10 10.76 -1.35
CA SER A 57 5.21 9.60 -1.45
C SER A 57 5.53 8.53 -0.42
N LEU A 58 4.48 7.82 -0.02
CA LEU A 58 4.57 6.58 0.72
C LEU A 58 4.77 5.46 -0.30
N LEU A 59 5.96 4.87 -0.30
CA LEU A 59 6.29 3.74 -1.14
C LEU A 59 5.88 2.44 -0.43
N LEU A 60 5.04 1.66 -1.09
CA LEU A 60 4.48 0.42 -0.57
C LEU A 60 4.93 -0.73 -1.46
N TYR A 61 5.71 -1.64 -0.90
CA TYR A 61 6.00 -2.93 -1.52
C TYR A 61 4.84 -3.88 -1.23
N ILE A 62 4.24 -4.44 -2.26
CA ILE A 62 3.11 -5.37 -2.19
C ILE A 62 3.52 -6.64 -2.93
N GLN A 63 3.44 -7.77 -2.25
CA GLN A 63 3.76 -9.09 -2.80
C GLN A 63 2.52 -9.97 -2.82
N GLY A 64 2.39 -10.80 -3.84
CA GLY A 64 1.29 -11.75 -3.97
C GLY A 64 -0.04 -11.11 -4.36
N ALA A 65 -0.03 -9.82 -4.72
CA ALA A 65 -1.24 -9.13 -5.13
C ALA A 65 -0.95 -7.99 -6.09
N LYS A 66 -1.94 -7.70 -6.94
CA LYS A 66 -1.95 -6.59 -7.89
C LYS A 66 -2.97 -5.54 -7.45
N VAL A 67 -2.52 -4.31 -7.25
CA VAL A 67 -3.36 -3.18 -6.87
C VAL A 67 -4.31 -2.82 -8.02
N SER A 68 -5.60 -2.81 -7.72
CA SER A 68 -6.68 -2.44 -8.63
C SER A 68 -7.11 -0.99 -8.43
N THR A 69 -7.25 -0.54 -7.19
CA THR A 69 -7.62 0.85 -6.86
C THR A 69 -7.16 1.24 -5.46
N VAL A 70 -6.91 2.53 -5.27
CA VAL A 70 -6.60 3.13 -3.98
C VAL A 70 -7.68 4.15 -3.65
N GLN A 71 -8.17 4.11 -2.42
CA GLN A 71 -9.18 5.03 -1.92
C GLN A 71 -8.78 5.55 -0.55
N ARG A 72 -9.32 6.70 -0.17
CA ARG A 72 -9.14 7.26 1.17
C ARG A 72 -10.47 7.52 1.85
N ASN A 73 -10.57 7.13 3.11
CA ASN A 73 -11.62 7.52 4.03
C ASN A 73 -10.96 8.08 5.31
N ASP A 74 -11.13 9.38 5.56
CA ASP A 74 -10.55 10.09 6.70
C ASP A 74 -9.03 9.87 6.83
N THR A 75 -8.57 9.17 7.88
CA THR A 75 -7.16 8.80 8.12
C THR A 75 -6.80 7.42 7.59
N THR A 76 -7.67 6.78 6.80
CA THR A 76 -7.48 5.41 6.29
C THR A 76 -7.30 5.42 4.78
N ILE A 77 -6.14 4.98 4.31
CA ILE A 77 -5.91 4.58 2.92
C ILE A 77 -6.32 3.11 2.77
N ARG A 78 -7.09 2.83 1.74
CA ARG A 78 -7.65 1.52 1.39
C ARG A 78 -7.12 1.14 0.02
N ILE A 79 -6.28 0.12 -0.01
CA ILE A 79 -5.66 -0.42 -1.23
C ILE A 79 -6.38 -1.71 -1.55
N TYR A 80 -7.14 -1.70 -2.63
CA TYR A 80 -7.84 -2.87 -3.13
C TYR A 80 -6.90 -3.59 -4.09
N ALA A 81 -6.76 -4.89 -3.91
CA ALA A 81 -5.89 -5.71 -4.75
C ALA A 81 -6.55 -7.05 -5.09
N GLU A 82 -6.03 -7.70 -6.12
CA GLU A 82 -6.41 -9.04 -6.57
C GLU A 82 -5.20 -9.96 -6.44
N ASP A 83 -5.42 -11.26 -6.26
CA ASP A 83 -4.34 -12.26 -6.20
C ASP A 83 -3.49 -12.22 -7.47
N ASP A 84 -2.19 -12.04 -7.31
CA ASP A 84 -1.21 -12.00 -8.41
C ASP A 84 0.15 -12.49 -7.91
N PRO A 85 0.79 -13.48 -8.55
CA PRO A 85 1.99 -14.11 -8.02
C PRO A 85 3.24 -13.22 -8.05
N GLY A 86 3.16 -11.97 -8.52
CA GLY A 86 4.26 -11.03 -8.57
C GLY A 86 4.43 -10.14 -7.35
N PHE A 87 5.23 -9.09 -7.52
CA PHE A 87 5.27 -7.94 -6.64
C PHE A 87 4.95 -6.66 -7.39
N GLN A 88 4.55 -5.64 -6.64
CA GLN A 88 4.42 -4.27 -7.08
C GLN A 88 4.99 -3.31 -6.05
N VAL A 89 5.66 -2.26 -6.51
CA VAL A 89 5.96 -1.09 -5.71
C VAL A 89 5.02 0.02 -6.13
N VAL A 90 4.20 0.48 -5.19
CA VAL A 90 3.22 1.53 -5.41
C VAL A 90 3.58 2.77 -4.60
N ALA A 91 3.63 3.92 -5.27
CA ALA A 91 3.75 5.22 -4.62
C ALA A 91 2.37 5.85 -4.42
N VAL A 92 2.08 6.23 -3.17
CA VAL A 92 0.88 7.02 -2.81
C VAL A 92 1.34 8.37 -2.28
N ASP A 93 0.82 9.46 -2.84
CA ASP A 93 1.21 10.82 -2.44
C ASP A 93 0.93 11.07 -0.94
N THR A 94 1.96 11.51 -0.21
CA THR A 94 1.85 11.80 1.24
C THR A 94 1.10 13.09 1.52
N GLY A 95 0.96 14.00 0.56
CA GLY A 95 0.09 15.17 0.65
C GLY A 95 -1.38 14.80 0.85
N LEU A 96 -1.74 13.54 0.62
CA LEU A 96 -3.07 12.99 0.85
C LEU A 96 -3.25 12.46 2.29
N LEU A 97 -2.20 12.41 3.10
CA LEU A 97 -2.26 11.95 4.49
C LEU A 97 -2.62 13.11 5.43
N LEU A 98 -3.31 12.80 6.52
CA LEU A 98 -3.59 13.79 7.57
C LEU A 98 -2.50 13.80 8.64
N PRO A 99 -2.30 14.93 9.34
CA PRO A 99 -1.45 14.96 10.51
C PRO A 99 -1.89 13.89 11.52
N GLY A 100 -0.93 13.16 12.08
CA GLY A 100 -1.15 12.11 13.07
C GLY A 100 -1.11 10.70 12.50
N LYS A 101 -1.98 9.85 13.04
CA LYS A 101 -1.97 8.41 12.77
C LYS A 101 -2.84 8.10 11.55
N ASN A 102 -2.21 7.67 10.47
CA ASN A 102 -2.88 7.15 9.30
C ASN A 102 -2.79 5.62 9.28
N THR A 103 -3.83 4.96 8.77
CA THR A 103 -3.85 3.51 8.57
C THR A 103 -3.86 3.21 7.09
N VAL A 104 -3.01 2.31 6.63
CA VAL A 104 -3.05 1.79 5.26
C VAL A 104 -3.49 0.34 5.33
N ARG A 105 -4.59 0.00 4.63
CA ARG A 105 -5.15 -1.35 4.59
C ARG A 105 -5.01 -1.92 3.20
N LEU A 106 -4.50 -3.14 3.09
CA LEU A 106 -4.58 -3.96 1.89
C LEU A 106 -5.84 -4.83 2.00
N ILE A 107 -6.70 -4.76 1.00
CA ILE A 107 -8.04 -5.35 0.99
C ILE A 107 -8.18 -6.20 -0.27
N ASP A 108 -8.69 -7.41 -0.11
CA ASP A 108 -9.05 -8.27 -1.22
C ASP A 108 -10.25 -7.68 -1.97
N SER A 109 -10.10 -7.43 -3.28
CA SER A 109 -11.13 -6.74 -4.07
C SER A 109 -12.41 -7.55 -4.23
N ALA A 110 -12.34 -8.88 -4.16
CA ALA A 110 -13.48 -9.77 -4.38
C ALA A 110 -14.31 -9.99 -3.10
N SER A 111 -13.65 -10.18 -1.96
CA SER A 111 -14.25 -10.51 -0.68
C SER A 111 -14.37 -9.32 0.27
N LEU A 112 -13.70 -8.21 -0.04
CA LEU A 112 -13.58 -7.00 0.79
C LEU A 112 -12.94 -7.25 2.17
N GLN A 113 -12.28 -8.40 2.34
CA GLN A 113 -11.57 -8.72 3.58
C GLN A 113 -10.25 -7.95 3.64
N VAL A 114 -9.94 -7.41 4.83
CA VAL A 114 -8.63 -6.82 5.10
C VAL A 114 -7.61 -7.95 5.18
N ILE A 115 -6.66 -7.95 4.24
CA ILE A 115 -5.55 -8.91 4.17
C ILE A 115 -4.49 -8.53 5.19
N THR A 116 -4.04 -7.28 5.15
CA THR A 116 -3.05 -6.72 6.09
C THR A 116 -3.28 -5.23 6.30
N GLN A 117 -2.71 -4.69 7.36
CA GLN A 117 -2.75 -3.26 7.65
C GLN A 117 -1.45 -2.79 8.29
N LEU A 118 -1.08 -1.56 7.98
CA LEU A 118 0.06 -0.87 8.58
C LEU A 118 -0.35 0.50 9.07
N ILE A 119 0.37 0.99 10.08
CA ILE A 119 0.16 2.29 10.68
C ILE A 119 1.32 3.19 10.26
N PHE A 120 0.99 4.35 9.71
CA PHE A 120 1.96 5.35 9.31
C PHE A 120 1.71 6.66 10.04
N MET A 121 2.77 7.22 10.64
CA MET A 121 2.69 8.45 11.41
C MET A 121 3.16 9.62 10.55
N VAL A 122 2.30 10.64 10.39
CA VAL A 122 2.64 11.90 9.73
C VAL A 122 2.72 12.99 10.78
N SER A 123 3.83 13.73 10.81
CA SER A 123 4.10 14.73 11.85
C SER A 123 3.67 16.15 11.49
N LYS A 124 3.31 16.40 10.23
CA LYS A 124 2.98 17.73 9.68
C LYS A 124 1.49 17.85 9.45
#